data_AF-A0A956BRF9-F1
#
_entry.id   AF-A0A956BRF9-F1
#
_cell.length_a   1.000
_cell.length_b   1.000
_cell.length_c   1.000
_cell.angle_alpha   90.00
_cell.angle_beta   90.00
_cell.angle_gamma   90.00
#
_symmetry.space_group_name_H-M   'P 1'
#
loop_
_entity.id
_entity.type
_entity.pdbx_description
1 polymer ?
#
loop_
_entity_poly.entity_id
_entity_poly.type
_entity_poly.pdbx_seq_one_letter_code
_entity_poly.pdbx_strand_id
1 'polypeptide(L)'
;MLTASCGACGRPRPVSLATPDALACPCGWTGTPAPELRAAIERATAQLRALHDQRVQSAQVTRKAGASQLVETLRVWNGVIVLGGALSVSVFMALLFMDDPSPATVGFCAGPLLLLFPMVAVAVLFTRHARNKPAPMPTVLPPEDTRAPPRCHLCGAPVQIPERAATVRCGFCQTDNVVDARALVPQQLAATSESEHAARVASFANALAKRSFSARRALFVASVAAVLAGPPLGCVLGMLFSAVAR
;
A
#
# COMPACT_ATOMS: atom_id res chain seq x y z
N MET A 1 26.94 -2.86 20.54
CA MET A 1 27.09 -1.48 21.09
C MET A 1 28.56 -1.10 21.01
N LEU A 2 28.89 0.07 20.44
CA LEU A 2 30.27 0.56 20.42
C LEU A 2 30.62 1.09 21.81
N THR A 3 31.72 0.61 22.38
CA THR A 3 32.23 1.05 23.68
C THR A 3 33.62 1.65 23.55
N ALA A 4 33.87 2.76 24.26
CA ALA A 4 35.14 3.46 24.27
C ALA A 4 35.64 3.65 25.70
N SER A 5 36.92 3.46 25.95
CA SER A 5 37.51 3.68 27.28
C SER A 5 37.70 5.18 27.54
N CYS A 6 37.33 5.64 28.74
CA CYS A 6 37.56 7.03 29.15
C CYS A 6 39.06 7.32 29.27
N GLY A 7 39.55 8.40 28.65
CA GLY A 7 40.97 8.79 28.71
C GLY A 7 41.47 9.16 30.12
N ALA A 8 40.57 9.56 31.02
CA ALA A 8 40.92 9.91 32.40
C ALA A 8 40.87 8.70 33.36
N CYS A 9 39.79 7.92 33.34
CA CYS A 9 39.55 6.86 34.34
C CYS A 9 39.61 5.43 33.79
N GLY A 10 39.87 5.24 32.50
CA GLY A 10 39.97 3.93 31.83
C GLY A 10 38.67 3.12 31.68
N ARG A 11 37.58 3.51 32.36
CA ARG A 11 36.30 2.78 32.33
C ARG A 11 35.65 2.80 30.94
N PRO A 12 35.08 1.69 30.46
CA PRO A 12 34.36 1.64 29.19
C PRO A 12 33.07 2.47 29.25
N ARG A 13 32.75 3.14 28.15
CA ARG A 13 31.56 3.97 28.00
C ARG A 13 30.82 3.68 26.70
N PRO A 14 29.48 3.62 26.73
CA PRO A 14 28.71 3.53 25.50
C PRO A 14 28.90 4.80 24.68
N VAL A 15 29.16 4.64 23.40
CA VAL A 15 29.26 5.75 22.45
C VAL A 15 27.88 5.99 21.85
N SER A 16 27.38 7.23 21.97
CA SER A 16 26.16 7.65 21.28
C SER A 16 26.48 8.08 19.86
N LEU A 17 25.74 7.57 18.88
CA LEU A 17 25.84 7.98 17.48
C LEU A 17 25.26 9.39 17.24
N ALA A 18 24.48 9.93 18.18
CA ALA A 18 23.87 11.25 18.06
C ALA A 18 24.86 12.40 18.31
N THR A 19 25.94 12.14 19.06
CA THR A 19 26.93 13.15 19.48
C THR A 19 28.35 12.60 19.30
N PRO A 20 28.84 12.51 18.05
CA PRO A 20 30.12 11.85 17.75
C PRO A 20 31.35 12.59 18.31
N ASP A 21 31.23 13.90 18.56
CA ASP A 21 32.36 14.74 18.95
C ASP A 21 32.60 14.83 20.47
N ALA A 22 31.66 14.33 21.29
CA ALA A 22 31.72 14.49 22.74
C ALA A 22 31.51 13.17 23.48
N LEU A 23 32.53 12.75 24.26
CA LEU A 23 32.40 11.70 25.25
C LEU A 23 32.25 12.34 26.64
N ALA A 24 31.09 12.16 27.26
CA ALA A 24 30.87 12.53 28.65
C ALA A 24 31.07 11.32 29.55
N CYS A 25 31.99 11.41 30.51
CA CYS A 25 32.18 10.40 31.53
C CYS A 25 31.67 10.90 32.90
N PRO A 26 30.95 10.08 33.67
CA PRO A 26 30.61 10.32 35.08
C PRO A 26 31.75 10.70 36.02
N CYS A 27 33.02 10.50 35.64
CA CYS A 27 34.15 11.06 36.40
C CYS A 27 34.35 12.57 36.18
N GLY A 28 33.48 13.22 35.40
CA GLY A 28 33.56 14.63 35.04
C GLY A 28 34.39 14.91 33.78
N TRP A 29 35.05 13.89 33.21
CA TRP A 29 35.84 14.07 32.00
C TRP A 29 34.95 14.23 30.76
N THR A 30 35.18 15.31 30.03
CA THR A 30 34.65 15.57 28.69
C THR A 30 35.80 15.74 27.72
N GLY A 31 35.83 14.97 26.64
CA GLY A 31 36.87 15.11 25.64
C GLY A 31 36.51 14.47 24.31
N THR A 32 37.34 14.75 23.32
CA THR A 32 37.21 14.16 21.97
C THR A 32 37.65 12.71 21.99
N PRO A 33 36.90 11.80 21.34
CA PRO A 33 37.33 10.40 21.17
C PRO A 33 38.65 10.29 20.40
N ALA A 34 39.36 9.17 20.56
CA ALA A 34 40.53 8.84 19.75
C ALA A 34 40.19 8.93 18.24
N PRO A 35 41.12 9.38 17.39
CA PRO A 35 40.84 9.64 15.97
C PRO A 35 40.36 8.39 15.21
N GLU A 36 40.88 7.21 15.56
CA GLU A 36 40.42 5.94 14.97
C GLU A 36 38.95 5.62 15.30
N LEU A 37 38.55 5.86 16.55
CA LEU A 37 37.18 5.66 17.01
C LEU A 37 36.24 6.66 16.35
N ARG A 38 36.66 7.92 16.21
CA ARG A 38 35.91 8.94 15.47
C ARG A 38 35.65 8.50 14.03
N ALA A 39 36.68 8.05 13.32
CA ALA A 39 36.55 7.54 11.96
C ALA A 39 35.64 6.29 11.86
N ALA A 40 35.58 5.46 12.92
CA ALA A 40 34.65 4.32 12.98
C ALA A 40 33.19 4.78 13.19
N ILE A 41 32.95 5.76 14.08
CA ILE A 41 31.62 6.34 14.33
C ILE A 41 31.09 7.04 13.08
N GLU A 42 31.94 7.80 12.39
CA GLU A 42 31.58 8.48 11.14
C GLU A 42 31.16 7.49 10.05
N ARG A 43 31.90 6.38 9.87
CA ARG A 43 31.54 5.29 8.96
C ARG A 43 30.21 4.63 9.33
N ALA A 44 30.00 4.32 10.61
CA ALA A 44 28.75 3.72 11.08
C ALA A 44 27.55 4.66 10.86
N THR A 45 27.73 5.96 11.10
CA THR A 45 26.70 6.98 10.89
C THR A 45 26.36 7.12 9.41
N ALA A 46 27.36 7.11 8.53
CA ALA A 46 27.15 7.13 7.08
C ALA A 46 26.37 5.91 6.59
N GLN A 47 26.69 4.71 7.09
CA GLN A 47 25.94 3.49 6.77
C GLN A 47 24.49 3.54 7.22
N LEU A 48 24.22 4.04 8.43
CA LEU A 48 22.85 4.20 8.94
C LEU A 48 22.04 5.20 8.13
N ARG A 49 22.65 6.32 7.70
CA ARG A 49 21.99 7.29 6.82
C ARG A 49 21.66 6.67 5.46
N ALA A 50 22.61 5.96 4.86
CA ALA A 50 22.38 5.26 3.59
C ALA A 50 21.21 4.25 3.67
N LEU A 51 21.11 3.50 4.76
CA LEU A 51 20.00 2.58 5.01
C LEU A 51 18.66 3.31 5.21
N HIS A 52 18.67 4.43 5.92
CA HIS A 52 17.48 5.26 6.11
C HIS A 52 17.00 5.82 4.77
N ASP A 53 17.90 6.39 3.97
CA ASP A 53 17.61 6.93 2.66
C ASP A 53 17.06 5.85 1.72
N GLN A 54 17.63 4.65 1.74
CA GLN A 54 17.12 3.51 0.98
C GLN A 54 15.69 3.10 1.40
N ARG A 55 15.37 3.14 2.70
CA ARG A 55 14.01 2.88 3.20
C ARG A 55 13.03 3.96 2.76
N VAL A 56 13.43 5.23 2.83
CA VAL A 56 12.60 6.36 2.38
C VAL A 56 12.36 6.28 0.87
N GLN A 57 13.40 5.99 0.09
CA GLN A 57 13.28 5.83 -1.37
C GLN A 57 12.39 4.66 -1.74
N SER A 58 12.54 3.49 -1.11
CA SER A 58 11.67 2.32 -1.40
C SER A 58 10.21 2.57 -1.01
N ALA A 59 9.95 3.27 0.10
CA ALA A 59 8.61 3.72 0.46
C ALA A 59 8.02 4.71 -0.55
N GLN A 60 8.82 5.61 -1.10
CA GLN A 60 8.36 6.54 -2.14
C GLN A 60 8.10 5.84 -3.47
N VAL A 61 8.96 4.91 -3.89
CA VAL A 61 8.78 4.14 -5.13
C VAL A 61 7.53 3.27 -5.04
N THR A 62 7.30 2.58 -3.91
CA THR A 62 6.08 1.78 -3.72
C THR A 62 4.81 2.63 -3.71
N ARG A 63 4.83 3.82 -3.08
CA ARG A 63 3.71 4.77 -3.16
C ARG A 63 3.45 5.27 -4.59
N LYS A 64 4.50 5.63 -5.33
CA LYS A 64 4.39 6.10 -6.72
C LYS A 64 3.91 4.98 -7.66
N ALA A 65 4.43 3.77 -7.52
CA ALA A 65 4.03 2.60 -8.30
C ALA A 65 2.56 2.22 -8.03
N GLY A 66 2.12 2.29 -6.78
CA GLY A 66 0.71 2.08 -6.44
C GLY A 66 -0.21 3.14 -7.04
N ALA A 67 0.21 4.41 -7.00
CA ALA A 67 -0.56 5.53 -7.55
C ALA A 67 -0.64 5.48 -9.09
N SER A 68 0.46 5.20 -9.78
CA SER A 68 0.49 5.11 -11.25
C SER A 68 -0.39 3.98 -11.76
N GLN A 69 -0.34 2.81 -11.11
CA GLN A 69 -1.14 1.66 -11.48
C GLN A 69 -2.64 1.91 -11.31
N LEU A 70 -3.03 2.66 -10.27
CA LEU A 70 -4.43 3.05 -10.03
C LEU A 70 -4.92 4.06 -11.07
N VAL A 71 -4.08 5.04 -11.43
CA VAL A 71 -4.37 6.02 -12.49
C VAL A 71 -4.51 5.35 -13.85
N GLU A 72 -3.63 4.41 -14.19
CA GLU A 72 -3.68 3.69 -15.46
C GLU A 72 -4.92 2.80 -15.55
N THR A 73 -5.24 2.09 -14.46
CA THR A 73 -6.48 1.30 -14.36
C THR A 73 -7.72 2.19 -14.53
N LEU A 74 -7.73 3.37 -13.90
CA LEU A 74 -8.84 4.32 -14.03
C LEU A 74 -8.98 4.89 -15.43
N ARG A 75 -7.88 5.18 -16.12
CA ARG A 75 -7.92 5.63 -17.53
C ARG A 75 -8.54 4.58 -18.43
N VAL A 76 -8.17 3.32 -18.27
CA VAL A 76 -8.73 2.21 -19.07
C VAL A 76 -10.23 2.08 -18.81
N TRP A 77 -10.67 2.09 -17.54
CA TRP A 77 -12.09 2.02 -17.20
C TRP A 77 -12.88 3.22 -17.69
N ASN A 78 -12.34 4.44 -17.59
CA ASN A 78 -12.95 5.62 -18.18
C ASN A 78 -13.12 5.48 -19.70
N GLY A 79 -12.12 4.95 -20.40
CA GLY A 79 -12.22 4.65 -21.83
C GLY A 79 -13.39 3.71 -22.13
N VAL A 80 -13.53 2.62 -21.37
CA VAL A 80 -14.63 1.66 -21.53
C VAL A 80 -15.99 2.31 -21.23
N ILE A 81 -16.09 3.12 -20.17
CA ILE A 81 -17.32 3.81 -19.80
C ILE A 81 -17.74 4.83 -20.87
N VAL A 82 -16.79 5.63 -21.37
CA VAL A 82 -17.06 6.65 -22.40
C VAL A 82 -17.46 5.98 -23.71
N LEU A 83 -16.74 4.94 -24.15
CA LEU A 83 -17.04 4.22 -25.39
C LEU A 83 -18.39 3.48 -25.29
N GLY A 84 -18.62 2.78 -24.18
CA GLY A 84 -19.89 2.09 -23.92
C GLY A 84 -21.06 3.05 -23.80
N GLY A 85 -20.86 4.21 -23.15
CA GLY A 85 -21.85 5.28 -23.07
C GLY A 85 -22.17 5.88 -24.43
N ALA A 86 -21.16 6.19 -25.25
CA ALA A 86 -21.35 6.72 -26.60
C ALA A 86 -22.12 5.76 -27.52
N LEU A 87 -21.79 4.45 -27.48
CA LEU A 87 -22.52 3.42 -28.20
C LEU A 87 -23.98 3.33 -27.72
N SER A 88 -24.20 3.35 -26.40
CA SER A 88 -25.55 3.31 -25.82
C SER A 88 -26.39 4.51 -26.23
N VAL A 89 -25.82 5.72 -26.22
CA VAL A 89 -26.49 6.95 -26.67
C VAL A 89 -26.80 6.91 -28.16
N SER A 90 -25.88 6.41 -28.99
CA SER A 90 -26.10 6.27 -30.43
C SER A 90 -27.25 5.32 -30.74
N VAL A 91 -27.29 4.15 -30.08
CA VAL A 91 -28.38 3.19 -30.23
C VAL A 91 -29.71 3.76 -29.71
N PHE A 92 -29.69 4.45 -28.56
CA PHE A 92 -30.87 5.11 -28.02
C PHE A 92 -31.40 6.20 -28.97
N MET A 93 -30.53 7.02 -29.54
CA MET A 93 -30.92 8.02 -30.54
C MET A 93 -31.54 7.34 -31.77
N ALA A 94 -30.95 6.25 -32.28
CA ALA A 94 -31.53 5.51 -33.39
C ALA A 94 -32.94 4.97 -33.08
N LEU A 95 -33.20 4.56 -31.83
CA LEU A 95 -34.55 4.15 -31.40
C LEU A 95 -35.56 5.29 -31.40
N LEU A 96 -35.16 6.50 -31.02
CA LEU A 96 -36.07 7.64 -31.01
C LEU A 96 -36.60 8.00 -32.40
N PHE A 97 -35.91 7.56 -33.46
CA PHE A 97 -36.34 7.72 -34.85
C PHE A 97 -37.10 6.51 -35.41
N MET A 98 -37.37 5.48 -34.62
CA MET A 98 -38.24 4.37 -35.03
C MET A 98 -39.68 4.66 -34.61
N ASP A 99 -40.60 4.68 -35.57
CA ASP A 99 -42.03 4.97 -35.33
C ASP A 99 -42.76 3.90 -34.50
N ASP A 100 -42.26 2.66 -34.48
CA ASP A 100 -42.82 1.56 -33.68
C ASP A 100 -41.70 0.68 -33.09
N PRO A 101 -41.08 1.08 -31.97
CA PRO A 101 -40.04 0.29 -31.34
C PRO A 101 -40.67 -0.94 -30.67
N SER A 102 -40.42 -2.12 -31.24
CA SER A 102 -40.80 -3.38 -30.60
C SER A 102 -40.28 -3.44 -29.14
N PRO A 103 -40.97 -4.11 -28.22
CA PRO A 103 -40.52 -4.25 -26.83
C PRO A 103 -39.13 -4.91 -26.72
N ALA A 104 -38.75 -5.73 -27.71
CA ALA A 104 -37.40 -6.29 -27.82
C ALA A 104 -36.34 -5.18 -28.02
N THR A 105 -36.64 -4.15 -28.81
CA THR A 105 -35.73 -3.02 -29.05
C THR A 105 -35.56 -2.15 -27.79
N VAL A 106 -36.65 -1.92 -27.06
CA VAL A 106 -36.61 -1.21 -25.76
C VAL A 106 -35.76 -1.97 -24.74
N GLY A 107 -35.95 -3.29 -24.62
CA GLY A 107 -35.14 -4.14 -23.74
C GLY A 107 -33.65 -4.13 -24.12
N PHE A 108 -33.35 -4.12 -25.41
CA PHE A 108 -31.97 -4.07 -25.91
C PHE A 108 -31.22 -2.78 -25.54
N CYS A 109 -31.95 -1.67 -25.37
CA CYS A 109 -31.35 -0.37 -25.09
C CYS A 109 -31.37 -0.02 -23.60
N ALA A 110 -32.40 -0.45 -22.87
CA ALA A 110 -32.46 -0.30 -21.43
C ALA A 110 -31.43 -1.22 -20.72
N GLY A 111 -31.15 -2.41 -21.27
CA GLY A 111 -30.25 -3.40 -20.68
C GLY A 111 -28.83 -2.88 -20.41
N PRO A 112 -28.12 -2.31 -21.41
CA PRO A 112 -26.79 -1.73 -21.22
C PRO A 112 -26.78 -0.60 -20.19
N LEU A 113 -27.77 0.30 -20.21
CA LEU A 113 -27.91 1.39 -19.23
C LEU A 113 -28.08 0.85 -17.80
N LEU A 114 -28.92 -0.17 -17.62
CA LEU A 114 -29.14 -0.86 -16.34
C LEU A 114 -27.87 -1.58 -15.83
N LEU A 115 -27.00 -2.06 -16.71
CA LEU A 115 -25.73 -2.71 -16.35
C LEU A 115 -24.58 -1.70 -16.12
N LEU A 116 -24.58 -0.58 -16.83
CA LEU A 116 -23.54 0.45 -16.70
C LEU A 116 -23.63 1.16 -15.34
N PHE A 117 -24.84 1.41 -14.85
CA PHE A 117 -25.07 2.10 -13.59
C PHE A 117 -24.42 1.41 -12.37
N PRO A 118 -24.65 0.10 -12.10
CA PRO A 118 -24.00 -0.58 -10.98
C PRO A 118 -22.48 -0.73 -11.18
N MET A 119 -22.00 -0.89 -12.42
CA MET A 119 -20.55 -0.93 -12.71
C MET A 119 -19.87 0.39 -12.33
N VAL A 120 -20.46 1.53 -12.71
CA VAL A 120 -19.96 2.85 -12.34
C VAL A 120 -20.06 3.06 -10.83
N ALA A 121 -21.17 2.66 -10.20
CA ALA A 121 -21.33 2.77 -8.75
C ALA A 121 -20.26 1.95 -7.99
N VAL A 122 -20.00 0.71 -8.40
CA VAL A 122 -18.95 -0.15 -7.80
C VAL A 122 -17.57 0.46 -8.02
N ALA A 123 -17.27 0.98 -9.21
CA ALA A 123 -16.00 1.65 -9.48
C ALA A 123 -15.80 2.91 -8.61
N VAL A 124 -16.84 3.72 -8.43
CA VAL A 124 -16.83 4.90 -7.54
C VAL A 124 -16.68 4.49 -6.07
N LEU A 125 -17.39 3.47 -5.61
CA LEU A 125 -17.24 2.97 -4.23
C LEU A 125 -15.85 2.40 -3.98
N PHE A 126 -15.30 1.65 -4.93
CA PHE A 126 -13.95 1.08 -4.82
C PHE A 126 -12.88 2.17 -4.80
N THR A 127 -13.00 3.20 -5.63
CA THR A 127 -12.07 4.35 -5.62
C THR A 127 -12.18 5.18 -4.36
N ARG A 128 -13.40 5.43 -3.86
CA ARG A 128 -13.62 6.09 -2.57
C ARG A 128 -13.04 5.26 -1.43
N HIS A 129 -13.29 3.96 -1.39
CA HIS A 129 -12.73 3.08 -0.37
C HIS A 129 -11.20 3.02 -0.42
N ALA A 130 -10.62 3.00 -1.63
CA ALA A 130 -9.17 3.05 -1.80
C ALA A 130 -8.56 4.38 -1.35
N ARG A 131 -9.25 5.50 -1.56
CA ARG A 131 -8.84 6.84 -1.08
C ARG A 131 -9.03 7.02 0.42
N ASN A 132 -10.06 6.39 0.97
CA ASN A 132 -10.41 6.43 2.39
C ASN A 132 -9.71 5.34 3.19
N LYS A 133 -8.70 4.65 2.62
CA LYS A 133 -7.84 3.80 3.43
C LYS A 133 -7.27 4.69 4.54
N PRO A 134 -7.57 4.40 5.82
CA PRO A 134 -7.07 5.21 6.91
C PRO A 134 -5.57 5.31 6.75
N ALA A 135 -5.02 6.52 6.89
CA ALA A 135 -3.59 6.69 6.97
C ALA A 135 -3.05 5.62 7.92
N PRO A 136 -1.97 4.89 7.56
CA PRO A 136 -1.45 3.82 8.39
C PRO A 136 -1.33 4.39 9.80
N MET A 137 -2.10 3.81 10.73
CA MET A 137 -2.20 4.37 12.06
C MET A 137 -0.79 4.46 12.63
N PRO A 138 -0.49 5.48 13.43
CA PRO A 138 0.80 5.62 14.10
C PRO A 138 1.03 4.41 15.04
N THR A 139 1.58 3.34 14.49
CA THR A 139 1.88 2.11 15.21
C THR A 139 3.22 2.24 15.89
N VAL A 140 3.31 1.72 17.12
CA VAL A 140 4.56 1.66 17.87
C VAL A 140 5.64 1.03 16.97
N LEU A 141 6.83 1.62 16.93
CA LEU A 141 7.97 1.04 16.23
C LEU A 141 8.37 -0.26 16.92
N PRO A 142 8.56 -1.36 16.16
CA PRO A 142 9.04 -2.61 16.73
C PRO A 142 10.42 -2.38 17.37
N PRO A 143 10.74 -3.11 18.46
CA PRO A 143 12.02 -2.98 19.11
C PRO A 143 13.15 -3.46 18.19
N GLU A 144 14.34 -2.86 18.33
CA GLU A 144 15.53 -3.22 17.54
C GLU A 144 16.10 -4.59 17.93
N ASP A 145 15.84 -5.05 19.16
CA ASP A 145 16.23 -6.35 19.68
C ASP A 145 15.10 -6.89 20.58
N THR A 146 14.98 -8.21 20.68
CA THR A 146 14.02 -8.95 21.52
C THR A 146 13.96 -8.51 22.98
N ARG A 147 15.03 -7.90 23.49
CA ARG A 147 15.12 -7.40 24.86
C ARG A 147 14.87 -5.89 24.96
N ALA A 148 14.90 -5.17 23.85
CA ALA A 148 14.66 -3.74 23.84
C ALA A 148 13.15 -3.46 23.96
N PRO A 149 12.75 -2.41 24.69
CA PRO A 149 11.36 -1.98 24.69
C PRO A 149 10.97 -1.42 23.32
N PRO A 150 9.70 -1.56 22.92
CA PRO A 150 9.17 -0.96 21.70
C PRO A 150 9.20 0.57 21.82
N ARG A 151 9.23 1.27 20.68
CA ARG A 151 9.53 2.71 20.64
C ARG A 151 8.39 3.54 20.06
N CYS A 152 8.24 4.76 20.53
CA CYS A 152 7.27 5.71 19.97
C CYS A 152 7.58 5.97 18.49
N HIS A 153 6.55 5.93 17.65
CA HIS A 153 6.70 6.12 16.20
C HIS A 153 7.18 7.54 15.83
N LEU A 154 6.87 8.53 16.68
CA LEU A 154 7.19 9.93 16.42
C LEU A 154 8.59 10.31 16.92
N CYS A 155 8.87 10.10 18.21
CA CYS A 155 10.14 10.53 18.82
C CYS A 155 11.18 9.41 18.99
N GLY A 156 10.80 8.14 18.79
CA GLY A 156 11.69 7.00 19.00
C GLY A 156 11.97 6.64 20.47
N ALA A 157 11.39 7.33 21.45
CA ALA A 157 11.60 7.02 22.86
C ALA A 157 10.97 5.67 23.25
N PRO A 158 11.53 4.93 24.22
CA PRO A 158 10.98 3.66 24.67
C PRO A 158 9.59 3.86 25.29
N VAL A 159 8.66 2.97 24.99
CA VAL A 159 7.29 3.00 25.49
C VAL A 159 6.99 1.70 26.22
N GLN A 160 6.53 1.82 27.46
CA GLN A 160 6.08 0.67 28.25
C GLN A 160 4.68 0.28 27.80
N ILE A 161 4.51 -0.94 27.32
CA ILE A 161 3.23 -1.43 26.82
C ILE A 161 2.56 -2.28 27.92
N PRO A 162 1.40 -1.87 28.45
CA PRO A 162 0.60 -2.73 29.31
C PRO A 162 0.17 -4.00 28.55
N GLU A 163 0.14 -5.15 29.21
CA GLU A 163 -0.12 -6.48 28.60
C GLU A 163 -1.38 -6.59 27.71
N ARG A 164 -2.30 -5.63 27.77
CA ARG A 164 -3.56 -5.63 27.01
C ARG A 164 -3.97 -4.25 26.47
N ALA A 165 -3.04 -3.30 26.36
CA ALA A 165 -3.38 -1.98 25.83
C ALA A 165 -3.43 -2.00 24.30
N ALA A 166 -4.52 -1.54 23.70
CA ALA A 166 -4.63 -1.31 22.25
C ALA A 166 -3.92 -0.01 21.81
N THR A 167 -3.76 0.93 22.75
CA THR A 167 -3.11 2.22 22.54
C THR A 167 -2.26 2.58 23.75
N VAL A 168 -1.10 3.18 23.51
CA VAL A 168 -0.20 3.63 24.56
C VAL A 168 0.31 5.04 24.27
N ARG A 169 0.24 5.91 25.28
CA ARG A 169 0.73 7.28 25.17
C ARG A 169 2.22 7.33 25.53
N CYS A 170 3.02 7.93 24.67
CA CYS A 170 4.46 8.07 24.93
C CYS A 170 4.70 9.03 26.11
N GLY A 171 5.40 8.59 27.15
CA GLY A 171 5.73 9.46 28.29
C GLY A 171 6.62 10.66 27.96
N PHE A 172 7.31 10.64 26.80
CA PHE A 172 8.23 11.70 26.38
C PHE A 172 7.54 12.76 25.52
N CYS A 173 7.06 12.41 24.32
CA CYS A 173 6.42 13.36 23.40
C CYS A 173 4.89 13.40 23.50
N GLN A 174 4.29 12.66 24.45
CA GLN A 174 2.84 12.60 24.69
C GLN A 174 1.99 12.17 23.48
N THR A 175 2.62 11.55 22.49
CA THR A 175 1.95 11.04 21.29
C THR A 175 1.34 9.67 21.56
N ASP A 176 0.10 9.47 21.14
CA ASP A 176 -0.58 8.18 21.20
C ASP A 176 -0.05 7.24 20.11
N ASN A 177 0.26 6.01 20.49
CA ASN A 177 0.74 4.97 19.59
C ASN A 177 -0.22 3.79 19.66
N VAL A 178 -0.58 3.25 18.50
CA VAL A 178 -1.42 2.05 18.41
C VAL A 178 -0.53 0.82 18.58
N VAL A 179 -0.94 -0.06 19.48
CA VAL A 179 -0.26 -1.32 19.79
C VAL A 179 -0.93 -2.42 18.98
N ASP A 180 -0.30 -2.87 17.90
CA ASP A 180 -0.77 -4.05 17.18
C ASP A 180 -0.37 -5.29 17.97
N ALA A 181 -1.35 -6.06 18.44
CA ALA A 181 -1.11 -7.32 19.16
C ALA A 181 -0.21 -8.27 18.36
N ARG A 182 -0.24 -8.22 17.01
CA ARG A 182 0.62 -9.01 16.13
C ARG A 182 2.09 -8.57 16.17
N ALA A 183 2.36 -7.30 16.46
CA ALA A 183 3.72 -6.79 16.64
C ALA A 183 4.33 -7.18 18.01
N LEU A 184 3.50 -7.67 18.94
CA LEU A 184 3.91 -8.12 20.27
C LEU A 184 4.06 -9.64 20.42
N VAL A 185 3.54 -10.44 19.46
CA VAL A 185 3.72 -11.90 19.46
C VAL A 185 5.22 -12.21 19.26
N PRO A 186 5.82 -13.15 20.02
CA PRO A 186 7.26 -13.19 20.26
C PRO A 186 8.11 -13.23 18.98
N GLN A 187 8.92 -12.17 18.79
CA GLN A 187 9.94 -12.03 17.74
C GLN A 187 11.02 -13.13 17.73
N GLN A 188 11.01 -14.08 18.67
CA GLN A 188 11.93 -15.22 18.69
C GLN A 188 11.80 -16.15 17.48
N LEU A 189 10.63 -16.16 16.82
CA LEU A 189 10.45 -16.81 15.52
C LEU A 189 10.82 -15.90 14.34
N ALA A 190 10.80 -14.58 14.54
CA ALA A 190 10.90 -13.58 13.47
C ALA A 190 12.35 -13.28 13.04
N ALA A 191 13.35 -13.32 13.91
CA ALA A 191 14.71 -12.90 13.54
C ALA A 191 15.40 -13.84 12.51
N THR A 192 15.10 -15.15 12.54
CA THR A 192 15.55 -16.10 11.51
C THR A 192 14.57 -16.21 10.35
N SER A 193 13.30 -15.86 10.55
CA SER A 193 12.29 -15.92 9.50
C SER A 193 12.11 -14.61 8.73
N GLU A 194 12.57 -13.45 9.19
CA GLU A 194 12.23 -12.13 8.60
C GLU A 194 12.90 -11.90 7.25
N SER A 195 14.13 -12.38 7.04
CA SER A 195 14.77 -12.28 5.72
C SER A 195 14.09 -13.22 4.72
N GLU A 196 13.76 -14.44 5.14
CA GLU A 196 12.98 -15.38 4.33
C GLU A 196 11.52 -14.95 4.14
N HIS A 197 10.87 -14.39 5.16
CA HIS A 197 9.50 -13.89 5.10
C HIS A 197 9.43 -12.61 4.27
N ALA A 198 10.38 -11.68 4.39
CA ALA A 198 10.42 -10.51 3.52
C ALA A 198 10.61 -10.94 2.07
N ALA A 199 11.48 -11.92 1.79
CA ALA A 199 11.64 -12.48 0.45
C ALA A 199 10.38 -13.22 -0.04
N ARG A 200 9.73 -14.01 0.82
CA ARG A 200 8.48 -14.74 0.51
C ARG A 200 7.29 -13.79 0.36
N VAL A 201 7.17 -12.75 1.18
CA VAL A 201 6.11 -11.73 1.08
C VAL A 201 6.33 -10.90 -0.17
N ALA A 202 7.56 -10.51 -0.49
CA ALA A 202 7.87 -9.83 -1.73
C ALA A 202 7.58 -10.71 -2.97
N SER A 203 7.97 -11.99 -2.95
CA SER A 203 7.70 -12.92 -4.05
C SER A 203 6.21 -13.26 -4.18
N PHE A 204 5.49 -13.39 -3.06
CA PHE A 204 4.05 -13.61 -3.04
C PHE A 204 3.28 -12.36 -3.47
N ALA A 205 3.68 -11.17 -3.04
CA ALA A 205 3.12 -9.90 -3.52
C ALA A 205 3.36 -9.73 -5.02
N ASN A 206 4.55 -10.07 -5.52
CA ASN A 206 4.85 -10.07 -6.96
C ASN A 206 4.04 -11.12 -7.72
N ALA A 207 3.83 -12.31 -7.15
CA ALA A 207 3.00 -13.36 -7.73
C ALA A 207 1.53 -12.93 -7.79
N LEU A 208 0.99 -12.34 -6.72
CA LEU A 208 -0.35 -11.76 -6.68
C LEU A 208 -0.49 -10.59 -7.64
N ALA A 209 0.52 -9.72 -7.76
CA ALA A 209 0.54 -8.64 -8.73
C ALA A 209 0.44 -9.18 -10.15
N LYS A 210 1.26 -10.19 -10.51
CA LYS A 210 1.19 -10.88 -11.81
C LYS A 210 -0.17 -11.55 -12.05
N ARG A 211 -0.71 -12.26 -11.06
CA ARG A 211 -2.01 -12.95 -11.16
C ARG A 211 -3.17 -11.96 -11.27
N SER A 212 -3.10 -10.85 -10.56
CA SER A 212 -4.09 -9.77 -10.65
C SER A 212 -4.03 -9.08 -12.02
N PHE A 213 -2.84 -8.97 -12.61
CA PHE A 213 -2.67 -8.39 -13.94
C PHE A 213 -3.28 -9.30 -15.02
N SER A 214 -3.03 -10.61 -14.95
CA SER A 214 -3.64 -11.56 -15.90
C SER A 214 -5.16 -11.64 -15.74
N ALA A 215 -5.66 -11.68 -14.50
CA ALA A 215 -7.10 -11.71 -14.21
C ALA A 215 -7.80 -10.42 -14.66
N ARG A 216 -7.20 -9.24 -14.43
CA ARG A 216 -7.74 -7.95 -14.90
C ARG A 216 -7.72 -7.85 -16.42
N ARG A 217 -6.67 -8.34 -17.06
CA ARG A 217 -6.57 -8.36 -18.53
C ARG A 217 -7.60 -9.32 -19.13
N ALA A 218 -7.83 -10.47 -18.51
CA ALA A 218 -8.88 -11.41 -18.92
C ALA A 218 -10.28 -10.79 -18.74
N LEU A 219 -10.55 -10.14 -17.60
CA LEU A 219 -11.81 -9.41 -17.36
C LEU A 219 -12.00 -8.27 -18.38
N PHE A 220 -10.94 -7.52 -18.68
CA PHE A 220 -10.98 -6.47 -19.69
C PHE A 220 -11.32 -7.03 -21.07
N VAL A 221 -10.60 -8.07 -21.52
CA VAL A 221 -10.87 -8.74 -22.81
C VAL A 221 -12.29 -9.31 -22.84
N ALA A 222 -12.76 -9.94 -21.77
CA ALA A 222 -14.12 -10.45 -21.66
C ALA A 222 -15.17 -9.33 -21.74
N SER A 223 -14.93 -8.19 -21.08
CA SER A 223 -15.84 -7.04 -21.12
C SER A 223 -15.89 -6.39 -22.50
N VAL A 224 -14.74 -6.22 -23.17
CA VAL A 224 -14.68 -5.71 -24.55
C VAL A 224 -15.35 -6.70 -25.52
N ALA A 225 -15.08 -8.00 -25.37
CA ALA A 225 -15.72 -9.03 -26.18
C ALA A 225 -17.24 -9.05 -25.99
N ALA A 226 -17.73 -8.90 -24.76
CA ALA A 226 -19.17 -8.84 -24.48
C ALA A 226 -19.83 -7.61 -25.12
N VAL A 227 -19.18 -6.44 -25.06
CA VAL A 227 -19.66 -5.22 -25.71
C VAL A 227 -19.69 -5.36 -27.25
N LEU A 228 -18.66 -5.99 -27.84
CA LEU A 228 -18.59 -6.19 -29.29
C LEU A 228 -19.54 -7.29 -29.79
N ALA A 229 -19.71 -8.37 -29.03
CA ALA A 229 -20.52 -9.52 -29.42
C ALA A 229 -22.02 -9.38 -29.06
N GLY A 230 -22.36 -8.51 -28.10
CA GLY A 230 -23.74 -8.28 -27.66
C GLY A 230 -24.69 -7.86 -28.79
N PRO A 231 -24.37 -6.81 -29.58
CA PRO A 231 -25.24 -6.34 -30.66
C PRO A 231 -25.53 -7.41 -31.73
N PRO A 232 -24.55 -8.12 -32.33
CA PRO A 232 -24.85 -9.13 -33.34
C PRO A 232 -25.62 -10.34 -32.78
N LEU A 233 -25.33 -10.80 -31.55
CA LEU A 233 -26.11 -11.86 -30.90
C LEU A 233 -27.57 -11.44 -30.68
N GLY A 234 -27.78 -10.16 -30.33
CA GLY A 234 -29.11 -9.57 -30.23
C GLY A 234 -29.89 -9.61 -31.53
N CYS A 235 -29.25 -9.18 -32.63
CA CYS A 235 -29.86 -9.21 -33.95
C CYS A 235 -30.26 -10.63 -34.37
N VAL A 236 -29.39 -11.62 -34.14
CA VAL A 236 -29.67 -13.03 -34.48
C VAL A 236 -30.82 -13.59 -33.64
N LEU A 237 -30.83 -13.35 -32.33
CA LEU A 237 -31.92 -13.80 -31.46
C LEU A 237 -33.24 -13.12 -31.80
N GLY A 238 -33.23 -11.82 -32.10
CA GLY A 238 -34.42 -11.08 -32.54
C GLY A 238 -35.01 -11.61 -33.85
N MET A 239 -34.15 -11.96 -34.82
CA MET A 239 -34.59 -12.59 -36.07
C MET A 239 -35.19 -13.98 -35.83
N LEU A 240 -34.59 -14.79 -34.96
CA LEU A 240 -35.11 -16.12 -34.62
C LEU A 240 -36.47 -16.05 -33.94
N PHE A 241 -36.66 -15.15 -32.98
CA PHE A 241 -37.95 -14.94 -32.33
C PHE A 241 -39.02 -14.44 -33.31
N SER A 242 -38.66 -13.54 -34.22
CA SER A 242 -39.58 -13.07 -35.26
C SER A 242 -39.96 -14.15 -36.26
N ALA A 243 -39.07 -15.12 -36.52
CA ALA A 243 -39.35 -16.26 -37.39
C ALA A 243 -40.28 -17.29 -36.73
N VAL A 244 -40.19 -17.48 -35.41
CA VAL A 244 -41.05 -18.41 -34.65
C VAL A 244 -42.46 -17.84 -34.43
N ALA A 245 -42.60 -16.51 -34.40
CA ALA A 245 -43.88 -15.85 -34.17
C ALA A 245 -44.78 -15.73 -35.43
N ARG A 246 -44.27 -16.10 -36.62
CA ARG A 246 -45.03 -16.14 -37.88
C ARG A 246 -45.47 -17.56 -38.19
#